data_AF-A0A925KAF3-F1
#
_entry.id   AF-A0A925KAF3-F1
#
_cell.length_a   1.000
_cell.length_b   1.000
_cell.length_c   1.000
_cell.angle_alpha   90.00
_cell.angle_beta   90.00
_cell.angle_gamma   90.00
#
_symmetry.space_group_name_H-M   'P 1'
#
loop_
_entity.id
_entity.type
_entity.pdbx_description
1 polymer ?
#
loop_
_entity_poly.entity_id
_entity_poly.type
_entity_poly.pdbx_seq_one_letter_code
_entity_poly.pdbx_strand_id
1 'polypeptide(L)'
;MREIRLNKKQFSIFNDYDQFQIFTDEDGFANYDDLDAEFDKIFQKFDIVIVNEDDYIYGEKNGKRELIMPNAYEAFSIALEVLNDEN
;
A
#
# COMPACT_ATOMS: atom_id res chain seq x y z
N MET A 1 -10.34 10.15 12.72
CA MET A 1 -9.29 9.56 11.88
C MET A 1 -9.78 9.49 10.46
N ARG A 2 -9.15 10.24 9.55
CA ARG A 2 -9.39 10.09 8.11
C ARG A 2 -8.59 8.90 7.58
N GLU A 3 -9.16 8.23 6.59
CA GLU A 3 -8.58 7.04 5.97
C GLU A 3 -8.81 7.10 4.46
N ILE A 4 -7.82 6.65 3.71
CA ILE A 4 -7.85 6.49 2.26
C ILE A 4 -7.81 5.00 1.96
N ARG A 5 -8.65 4.60 1.01
CA ARG A 5 -8.89 3.22 0.61
C ARG A 5 -8.42 3.04 -0.82
N LEU A 6 -7.41 2.20 -1.02
CA LEU A 6 -6.74 1.97 -2.30
C LEU A 6 -7.03 0.55 -2.80
N ASN A 7 -7.66 0.44 -3.97
CA ASN A 7 -7.75 -0.84 -4.69
C ASN A 7 -6.40 -1.22 -5.32
N LYS A 8 -6.29 -2.40 -5.98
CA LYS A 8 -5.02 -2.86 -6.58
C LYS A 8 -4.38 -1.84 -7.52
N LYS A 9 -5.16 -1.24 -8.40
CA LYS A 9 -4.66 -0.26 -9.39
C LYS A 9 -4.20 1.03 -8.72
N GLN A 10 -4.95 1.51 -7.73
CA GLN A 10 -4.57 2.71 -6.99
C GLN A 10 -3.34 2.45 -6.12
N PHE A 11 -3.25 1.26 -5.51
CA PHE A 11 -2.10 0.86 -4.72
C PHE A 11 -0.82 0.72 -5.56
N SER A 12 -0.92 0.24 -6.81
CA SER A 12 0.25 0.18 -7.69
C SER A 12 0.79 1.56 -8.07
N ILE A 13 -0.07 2.58 -8.15
CA ILE A 13 0.35 3.98 -8.37
C ILE A 13 0.88 4.59 -7.06
N PHE A 14 0.21 4.32 -5.95
CA PHE A 14 0.63 4.78 -4.62
C PHE A 14 2.03 4.27 -4.24
N ASN A 15 2.32 3.00 -4.55
CA ASN A 15 3.60 2.39 -4.29
C ASN A 15 4.55 2.50 -5.49
N ASP A 16 4.53 3.63 -6.21
CA ASP A 16 5.36 3.87 -7.40
C ASP A 16 6.83 3.53 -7.09
N TYR A 17 7.35 2.50 -7.76
CA TYR A 17 8.70 1.95 -7.54
C TYR A 17 9.03 1.56 -6.08
N ASP A 18 8.04 1.12 -5.31
CA ASP A 18 8.22 0.64 -3.94
C ASP A 18 8.82 1.69 -2.99
N GLN A 19 8.35 2.94 -3.11
CA GLN A 19 8.73 4.05 -2.23
C GLN A 19 8.69 3.68 -0.73
N PHE A 20 7.76 2.81 -0.35
CA PHE A 20 7.58 2.38 1.04
C PHE A 20 8.30 1.08 1.38
N GLN A 21 9.01 0.44 0.44
CA GLN A 21 9.72 -0.83 0.66
C GLN A 21 8.81 -1.90 1.26
N ILE A 22 7.58 -2.00 0.75
CA ILE A 22 6.61 -2.99 1.23
C ILE A 22 7.04 -4.39 0.76
N PHE A 23 7.82 -4.46 -0.31
CA PHE A 23 8.30 -5.69 -0.92
C PHE A 23 9.81 -5.81 -0.80
N THR A 24 10.25 -6.40 0.30
CA THR A 24 11.66 -6.76 0.48
C THR A 24 11.85 -8.27 0.37
N ASP A 25 13.00 -8.66 -0.16
CA ASP A 25 13.49 -10.03 -0.02
C ASP A 25 13.84 -10.37 1.46
N GLU A 26 14.34 -11.58 1.69
CA GLU A 26 14.74 -12.05 3.03
C GLU A 26 15.85 -11.19 3.66
N ASP A 27 16.59 -10.45 2.83
CA ASP A 27 17.71 -9.59 3.24
C ASP A 27 17.28 -8.12 3.41
N GLY A 28 16.00 -7.79 3.19
CA GLY A 28 15.48 -6.43 3.33
C GLY A 28 15.72 -5.55 2.10
N PHE A 29 16.16 -6.12 0.97
CA PHE A 29 16.36 -5.38 -0.27
C PHE A 29 15.12 -5.47 -1.15
N ALA A 30 14.80 -4.35 -1.80
CA ALA A 30 13.73 -4.34 -2.78
C ALA A 30 14.08 -5.25 -3.96
N ASN A 31 13.22 -6.24 -4.21
CA ASN A 31 13.34 -7.13 -5.36
C ASN A 31 12.39 -6.64 -6.46
N TYR A 32 12.96 -6.08 -7.52
CA TYR A 32 12.23 -5.44 -8.62
C TYR A 32 11.90 -6.39 -9.77
N ASP A 33 12.25 -7.67 -9.67
CA ASP A 33 12.13 -8.60 -10.80
C ASP A 33 10.66 -8.85 -11.19
N ASP A 34 9.69 -8.69 -10.27
CA ASP A 34 8.26 -8.82 -10.56
C ASP A 34 7.34 -8.06 -9.57
N LEU A 35 7.28 -6.73 -9.67
CA LEU A 35 6.38 -5.89 -8.84
C LEU A 35 4.90 -6.25 -9.01
N ASP A 36 4.47 -6.66 -10.22
CA ASP A 36 3.09 -7.05 -10.47
C ASP A 36 2.69 -8.31 -9.67
N ALA A 37 3.57 -9.30 -9.61
CA ALA A 37 3.37 -10.49 -8.78
C ALA A 37 3.35 -10.16 -7.28
N GLU A 38 4.18 -9.21 -6.83
CA GLU A 38 4.17 -8.74 -5.44
C GLU A 38 2.87 -8.02 -5.07
N PHE A 39 2.35 -7.15 -5.95
CA PHE A 39 1.02 -6.58 -5.78
C PHE A 39 -0.07 -7.67 -5.74
N ASP A 40 0.02 -8.68 -6.61
CA ASP A 40 -0.91 -9.81 -6.57
C ASP A 40 -0.88 -10.56 -5.23
N LYS A 41 0.28 -10.75 -4.61
CA LYS A 41 0.37 -11.39 -3.29
C LYS A 41 -0.36 -10.58 -2.21
N ILE A 42 -0.21 -9.25 -2.20
CA ILE A 42 -0.96 -8.39 -1.27
C ILE A 42 -2.45 -8.52 -1.51
N PHE A 43 -2.91 -8.44 -2.76
CA PHE A 43 -4.34 -8.48 -3.08
C PHE A 43 -4.96 -9.89 -3.08
N GLN A 44 -4.14 -10.94 -2.96
CA GLN A 44 -4.62 -12.27 -2.53
C GLN A 44 -4.90 -12.31 -1.03
N LYS A 45 -4.10 -11.59 -0.23
CA LYS A 45 -4.22 -11.55 1.24
C LYS A 45 -5.23 -10.51 1.72
N PHE A 46 -5.44 -9.43 0.98
CA PHE A 46 -6.30 -8.30 1.34
C PHE A 46 -7.21 -7.89 0.18
N ASP A 47 -8.43 -7.48 0.50
CA ASP A 47 -9.37 -6.97 -0.50
C ASP A 47 -9.04 -5.50 -0.85
N ILE A 48 -8.48 -4.76 0.10
CA ILE A 48 -8.13 -3.34 -0.03
C ILE A 48 -6.94 -2.98 0.86
N VAL A 49 -6.18 -1.96 0.46
CA VAL A 49 -5.17 -1.32 1.29
C VAL A 49 -5.72 -0.01 1.85
N ILE A 50 -5.44 0.28 3.11
CA ILE A 50 -5.91 1.45 3.84
C ILE A 50 -4.72 2.25 4.32
N VAL A 51 -4.72 3.55 4.08
CA VAL A 51 -3.74 4.50 4.60
C VAL A 51 -4.46 5.49 5.52
N ASN A 52 -4.04 5.61 6.78
CA ASN A 52 -4.64 6.57 7.71
C ASN A 52 -3.83 7.89 7.78
N GLU A 53 -4.40 8.90 8.44
CA GLU A 53 -3.77 10.22 8.63
C GLU A 53 -2.47 10.22 9.46
N ASP A 54 -2.13 9.11 10.10
CA ASP A 54 -0.88 8.92 10.86
C ASP A 54 0.20 8.20 10.02
N ASP A 55 0.01 8.09 8.71
CA ASP A 55 0.90 7.40 7.78
C ASP A 55 1.03 5.88 8.03
N TYR A 56 -0.02 5.25 8.56
CA TYR A 56 -0.03 3.79 8.77
C TYR A 56 -0.73 3.11 7.60
N ILE A 57 -0.08 2.07 7.09
CA ILE A 57 -0.59 1.25 5.99
C ILE A 57 -1.14 -0.05 6.58
N TYR A 58 -2.40 -0.34 6.25
CA TYR A 58 -3.11 -1.55 6.66
C TYR A 58 -3.62 -2.32 5.44
N GLY A 59 -3.68 -3.63 5.57
CA GLY A 59 -4.47 -4.49 4.69
C GLY A 59 -5.81 -4.80 5.34
N GLU A 60 -6.90 -4.81 4.58
CA GLU A 60 -8.22 -5.22 5.07
C GLU A 60 -8.76 -6.40 4.25
N LYS A 61 -9.21 -7.45 4.94
CA LYS A 61 -9.91 -8.60 4.33
C LYS A 61 -11.14 -8.95 5.14
N ASN A 62 -12.31 -9.04 4.49
CA ASN A 62 -13.58 -9.35 5.16
C ASN A 62 -13.84 -8.47 6.40
N GLY A 63 -13.49 -7.18 6.33
CA GLY A 63 -13.64 -6.22 7.43
C GLY A 63 -12.66 -6.38 8.60
N LYS A 64 -11.68 -7.29 8.51
CA LYS A 64 -10.58 -7.41 9.47
C LYS A 64 -9.35 -6.69 8.93
N ARG A 65 -8.71 -5.89 9.79
CA ARG A 65 -7.53 -5.10 9.45
C ARG A 65 -6.25 -5.71 10.02
N GLU A 66 -5.19 -5.64 9.25
CA GLU A 66 -3.84 -6.04 9.62
C GLU A 66 -2.89 -4.88 9.32
N LEU A 67 -2.02 -4.52 10.27
CA LEU A 67 -0.99 -3.51 10.06
C LEU A 67 0.08 -4.08 9.13
N ILE A 68 0.28 -3.44 7.97
CA ILE A 68 1.35 -3.78 7.02
C ILE A 68 2.60 -3.00 7.39
N MET A 69 2.47 -1.68 7.58
CA MET A 69 3.60 -0.81 7.85
C MET A 69 3.18 0.36 8.77
N PRO A 70 3.80 0.51 9.95
CA PRO A 70 3.65 1.71 10.76
C PRO A 70 4.60 2.82 10.30
N ASN A 71 4.18 4.08 10.45
CA ASN A 71 4.99 5.28 10.19
C ASN A 71 5.62 5.30 8.78
N ALA A 72 4.86 4.94 7.75
CA ALA A 72 5.27 5.04 6.35
C ALA A 72 5.21 6.50 5.92
N TYR A 73 6.20 7.31 6.34
CA TYR A 73 6.21 8.76 6.17
C TYR A 73 5.71 9.21 4.80
N GLU A 74 4.77 10.16 4.79
CA GLU A 74 4.12 10.72 3.59
C GLU A 74 3.09 9.82 2.90
N ALA A 75 2.83 8.61 3.42
CA ALA A 75 1.85 7.70 2.84
C ALA A 75 0.47 8.36 2.69
N PHE A 76 -0.01 9.10 3.68
CA PHE A 76 -1.34 9.70 3.60
C PHE A 76 -1.44 10.78 2.52
N SER A 77 -0.41 11.64 2.41
CA SER A 77 -0.36 12.67 1.37
C SER A 77 -0.31 12.06 -0.04
N ILE A 78 0.49 11.02 -0.24
CA ILE A 78 0.63 10.36 -1.54
C ILE A 78 -0.66 9.62 -1.89
N ALA A 79 -1.26 8.92 -0.93
CA ALA A 79 -2.55 8.26 -1.14
C ALA A 79 -3.65 9.27 -1.52
N LEU A 80 -3.57 10.51 -0.99
CA LEU A 80 -4.50 11.58 -1.34
C LEU A 80 -4.27 12.09 -2.76
N GLU A 81 -3.02 12.23 -3.20
CA GLU A 81 -2.67 12.58 -4.59
C GLU A 81 -3.22 11.55 -5.57
N VAL A 82 -3.01 10.25 -5.32
CA VAL A 82 -3.53 9.16 -6.16
C VAL A 82 -5.06 9.21 -6.31
N LEU A 83 -5.79 9.55 -5.24
CA LEU A 83 -7.25 9.70 -5.32
C LEU A 83 -7.70 10.92 -6.13
N ASN A 84 -6.92 11.99 -6.10
CA ASN A 84 -7.26 13.23 -6.81
C ASN A 84 -6.92 13.15 -8.30
N ASP A 85 -5.86 12.41 -8.67
CA ASP A 85 -5.42 12.24 -10.06
C ASP A 85 -6.30 11.25 -10.86
N GLU A 86 -7.10 10.40 -10.20
CA GLU A 86 -8.08 9.52 -10.86
C GLU A 86 -9.49 10.14 -11.05
N ASN A 87 -9.67 11.44 -10.80
CA ASN A 87 -10.90 12.21 -11.11
C ASN A 87 -10.71 13.22 -12.24
#